data_AF-L0KHF3-F1
#
_entry.id   AF-L0KHF3-F1
#
_cell.length_a   1.000
_cell.length_b   1.000
_cell.length_c   1.000
_cell.angle_alpha   90.00
_cell.angle_beta   90.00
_cell.angle_gamma   90.00
#
_symmetry.space_group_name_H-M   'P 1'
#
loop_
_entity.id
_entity.type
_entity.pdbx_description
1 polymer ?
#
loop_
_entity_poly.entity_id
_entity_poly.type
_entity_poly.pdbx_seq_one_letter_code
_entity_poly.pdbx_strand_id
1 'polypeptide(L)'
;MTEEAGKQQEEGEAAEQWELVNTPLGEKWSGRTRYAAAMFFYKRGEMSAETLEVYRICARLDAENPLPIIRDRGVGKDWLKRMGFE
;
A
#
# COMPACT_ATOMS: atom_id res chain seq x y z
N MET A 1 -2.87 29.61 7.31
CA MET A 1 -1.73 29.49 6.37
C MET A 1 -0.82 28.30 6.69
N THR A 2 -0.60 27.94 7.95
CA THR A 2 0.22 26.77 8.32
C THR A 2 -0.47 25.40 8.12
N GLU A 3 -1.79 25.31 8.30
CA GLU A 3 -2.54 24.06 8.10
C GLU A 3 -2.66 23.62 6.64
N GLU A 4 -2.78 24.57 5.70
CA GLU A 4 -2.87 24.25 4.26
C GLU A 4 -1.54 23.75 3.70
N ALA A 5 -0.42 24.32 4.13
CA ALA A 5 0.91 23.86 3.74
C ALA A 5 1.19 22.44 4.26
N GLY A 6 0.72 22.11 5.47
CA GLY A 6 0.83 20.76 6.04
C GLY A 6 0.02 19.73 5.24
N LYS A 7 -1.22 20.06 4.86
CA LYS A 7 -2.04 19.18 4.01
C LYS A 7 -1.43 18.94 2.62
N GLN A 8 -0.89 19.99 1.99
CA GLN A 8 -0.24 19.86 0.68
C GLN A 8 1.00 18.95 0.74
N GLN A 9 1.77 19.00 1.84
CA GLN A 9 2.90 18.10 2.05
C GLN A 9 2.45 16.65 2.23
N GLU A 10 1.38 16.41 3.00
CA GLU A 10 0.82 15.06 3.18
C GLU A 10 0.26 14.47 1.88
N GLU A 11 -0.36 15.28 1.03
CA GLU A 11 -0.84 14.86 -0.29
C GLU A 11 0.32 14.52 -1.24
N GLY A 12 1.40 15.30 -1.20
CA GLY A 12 2.64 15.00 -1.93
C GLY A 12 3.25 13.67 -1.49
N GLU A 13 3.38 13.44 -0.18
CA GLU A 13 3.86 12.16 0.35
C GLU A 13 2.93 11.01 -0.06
N ALA A 14 1.60 11.22 -0.01
CA ALA A 14 0.65 10.18 -0.43
C ALA A 14 0.81 9.77 -1.90
N ALA A 15 1.14 10.71 -2.79
CA ALA A 15 1.44 10.40 -4.19
C ALA A 15 2.73 9.57 -4.33
N GLU A 16 3.79 9.93 -3.62
CA GLU A 16 5.04 9.16 -3.63
C GLU A 16 4.84 7.73 -3.07
N GLN A 17 4.13 7.61 -1.95
CA GLN A 17 3.82 6.30 -1.37
C GLN A 17 2.91 5.47 -2.28
N TRP A 18 2.06 6.12 -3.08
CA TRP A 18 1.25 5.41 -4.07
C TRP A 18 2.10 4.78 -5.19
N GLU A 19 3.13 5.48 -5.67
CA GLU A 19 4.07 4.90 -6.61
C GLU A 19 4.84 3.73 -5.98
N LEU A 20 5.29 3.90 -4.73
CA LEU A 20 6.05 2.87 -4.02
C LEU A 20 5.22 1.61 -3.72
N VAL A 21 3.93 1.74 -3.38
CA VAL A 21 3.07 0.56 -3.14
C VAL A 21 2.80 -0.24 -4.42
N ASN A 22 3.00 0.38 -5.59
CA ASN A 22 2.90 -0.22 -6.92
C ASN A 22 4.26 -0.64 -7.51
N THR A 23 5.35 -0.62 -6.73
CA THR A 23 6.68 -1.06 -7.18
C THR A 23 6.61 -2.44 -7.86
N PRO A 24 7.17 -2.62 -9.07
CA PRO A 24 7.08 -3.86 -9.84
C PRO A 24 7.50 -5.11 -9.06
N LEU A 25 6.88 -6.24 -9.41
CA LEU A 25 7.22 -7.54 -8.82
C LEU A 25 8.59 -8.01 -9.31
N GLY A 26 9.33 -8.70 -8.44
CA GLY A 26 10.59 -9.35 -8.77
C GLY A 26 11.81 -8.42 -8.75
N GLU A 27 11.63 -7.12 -8.63
CA GLU A 27 12.73 -6.20 -8.33
C GLU A 27 13.28 -6.46 -6.93
N LYS A 28 14.61 -6.40 -6.78
CA LYS A 28 15.28 -6.66 -5.50
C LYS A 28 14.77 -5.70 -4.43
N TRP A 29 14.25 -6.25 -3.33
CA TRP A 29 13.64 -5.55 -2.21
C TRP A 29 12.27 -4.90 -2.48
N SER A 30 11.67 -5.12 -3.64
CA SER A 30 10.36 -4.56 -3.99
C SER A 30 9.25 -4.96 -3.02
N GLY A 31 9.30 -6.16 -2.44
CA GLY A 31 8.35 -6.57 -1.41
C GLY A 31 8.41 -5.65 -0.18
N ARG A 32 9.62 -5.28 0.25
CA ARG A 32 9.83 -4.36 1.38
C ARG A 32 9.38 -2.95 1.05
N THR A 33 9.65 -2.48 -0.17
CA THR A 33 9.21 -1.18 -0.66
C THR A 33 7.69 -1.09 -0.63
N ARG A 34 6.98 -2.08 -1.20
CA ARG A 34 5.52 -2.14 -1.17
C ARG A 34 4.96 -2.16 0.25
N TYR A 35 5.59 -2.92 1.17
CA TYR A 35 5.16 -2.96 2.57
C TYR A 35 5.38 -1.63 3.31
N ALA A 36 6.52 -0.97 3.12
CA ALA A 36 6.79 0.33 3.72
C ALA A 36 5.76 1.39 3.28
N ALA A 37 5.40 1.37 2.00
CA ALA A 37 4.35 2.23 1.47
C ALA A 37 2.95 1.87 1.99
N ALA A 38 2.63 0.57 2.08
CA ALA A 38 1.38 0.11 2.68
C ALA A 38 1.22 0.58 4.14
N MET A 39 2.31 0.61 4.91
CA MET A 39 2.30 1.14 6.29
C MET A 39 1.87 2.61 6.36
N PHE A 40 2.22 3.43 5.37
CA PHE A 40 1.79 4.84 5.30
C PHE A 40 0.26 4.93 5.17
N PHE A 41 -0.34 4.19 4.23
CA PHE A 41 -1.79 4.17 4.03
C PHE A 41 -2.55 3.59 5.24
N TYR A 42 -1.97 2.59 5.90
CA TYR A 42 -2.53 2.06 7.15
C TYR A 42 -2.55 3.12 8.26
N LYS A 43 -1.46 3.87 8.46
CA LYS A 43 -1.40 4.94 9.48
C LYS A 43 -2.41 6.07 9.23
N ARG A 44 -2.81 6.27 7.98
CA ARG A 44 -3.84 7.24 7.56
C ARG A 44 -5.26 6.70 7.67
N GLY A 45 -5.44 5.43 8.03
CA GLY A 45 -6.75 4.77 8.06
C GLY A 45 -7.31 4.44 6.67
N GLU A 46 -6.51 4.57 5.62
CA GLU A 46 -6.90 4.30 4.22
C GLU A 46 -6.70 2.82 3.83
N MET A 47 -6.12 2.03 4.71
CA MET A 47 -5.87 0.59 4.56
C MET A 47 -6.16 -0.13 5.87
N SER A 48 -6.80 -1.29 5.82
CA SER A 48 -7.08 -2.10 7.02
C SER A 48 -5.85 -2.86 7.52
N ALA A 49 -5.85 -3.26 8.80
CA ALA A 49 -4.78 -4.06 9.38
C ALA A 49 -4.62 -5.42 8.68
N GLU A 50 -5.73 -6.04 8.28
CA GLU A 50 -5.73 -7.32 7.55
C GLU A 50 -5.10 -7.18 6.16
N THR A 51 -5.33 -6.04 5.49
CA THR A 51 -4.71 -5.73 4.21
C THR A 51 -3.21 -5.53 4.37
N LEU A 52 -2.80 -4.74 5.37
CA LEU A 52 -1.40 -4.50 5.70
C LEU A 52 -0.65 -5.80 6.04
N GLU A 53 -1.30 -6.73 6.75
CA GLU A 53 -0.71 -8.01 7.11
C GLU A 53 -0.35 -8.84 5.86
N VAL A 54 -1.15 -8.77 4.79
CA VAL A 54 -0.80 -9.42 3.52
C VAL A 54 0.47 -8.80 2.92
N TYR A 55 0.56 -7.46 2.88
CA TYR A 55 1.79 -6.79 2.44
C TYR A 55 3.01 -7.16 3.30
N ARG A 56 2.83 -7.30 4.62
CA ARG A 56 3.89 -7.71 5.54
C ARG A 56 4.41 -9.12 5.25
N ILE A 57 3.53 -10.05 4.90
CA ILE A 57 3.89 -11.42 4.49
C ILE A 57 4.68 -11.38 3.17
N CYS A 58 4.18 -10.62 2.18
CA CYS A 58 4.84 -10.48 0.87
C CYS A 58 6.15 -9.67 0.94
N ALA A 59 6.46 -8.99 2.06
CA ALA A 59 7.65 -8.15 2.20
C ALA A 59 8.99 -8.90 2.03
N ARG A 60 8.99 -10.23 2.20
CA ARG A 60 10.16 -11.09 1.97
C ARG A 60 10.15 -11.81 0.63
N LEU A 61 9.09 -11.62 -0.16
CA LEU A 61 8.83 -12.34 -1.40
C LEU A 61 8.65 -11.30 -2.52
N ASP A 62 9.76 -10.84 -3.08
CA ASP A 62 9.75 -9.73 -4.06
C ASP A 62 8.83 -9.99 -5.27
N ALA A 63 8.70 -11.25 -5.68
CA ALA A 63 7.85 -11.68 -6.79
C ALA A 63 6.37 -11.92 -6.41
N GLU A 64 6.02 -11.91 -5.12
CA GLU A 64 4.65 -12.21 -4.67
C GLU A 64 3.73 -10.99 -4.79
N ASN A 65 2.54 -11.23 -5.34
CA ASN A 65 1.53 -10.19 -5.50
C ASN A 65 0.56 -10.21 -4.31
N PRO A 66 0.47 -9.13 -3.50
CA PRO A 66 -0.45 -9.09 -2.37
C PRO A 66 -1.93 -9.03 -2.79
N LEU A 67 -2.26 -8.49 -3.97
CA LEU A 67 -3.65 -8.19 -4.36
C LEU A 67 -4.53 -9.44 -4.54
N PRO A 68 -4.09 -10.51 -5.24
CA PRO A 68 -4.82 -11.77 -5.26
C PRO A 68 -5.03 -12.37 -3.87
N ILE A 69 -4.03 -12.29 -2.99
CA ILE A 69 -4.13 -12.83 -1.62
C ILE A 69 -5.15 -12.03 -0.80
N ILE A 70 -5.17 -10.70 -0.91
CA ILE A 70 -6.18 -9.82 -0.28
C ILE A 70 -7.58 -10.21 -0.75
N ARG A 71 -7.77 -10.34 -2.08
CA ARG A 71 -9.04 -10.74 -2.70
C ARG A 71 -9.51 -12.10 -2.20
N ASP A 72 -8.64 -13.10 -2.23
CA ASP A 72 -8.98 -14.48 -1.87
C ASP A 72 -9.30 -14.62 -0.37
N ARG A 73 -8.71 -13.77 0.48
CA ARG A 73 -9.05 -13.67 1.91
C ARG A 73 -10.33 -12.88 2.19
N GLY A 74 -10.89 -12.20 1.19
CA GLY A 74 -12.11 -11.39 1.34
C GLY A 74 -11.94 -10.13 2.21
N VAL A 75 -10.70 -9.68 2.42
CA VAL A 75 -10.37 -8.48 3.21
C VAL A 75 -10.04 -7.30 2.29
N GLY A 76 -9.95 -6.09 2.84
CA GLY A 76 -9.41 -4.95 2.09
C GLY A 76 -10.19 -4.55 0.83
N LYS A 77 -11.51 -4.75 0.81
CA LYS A 77 -12.37 -4.49 -0.37
C LYS A 77 -12.19 -3.07 -0.91
N ASP A 78 -12.13 -2.07 -0.04
CA ASP A 78 -11.95 -0.67 -0.45
C ASP A 78 -10.55 -0.42 -1.01
N TRP A 79 -9.54 -1.11 -0.49
CA TRP A 79 -8.18 -1.07 -1.03
C TRP A 79 -8.11 -1.69 -2.42
N LEU A 80 -8.76 -2.84 -2.64
CA LEU A 80 -8.85 -3.48 -3.96
C LEU A 80 -9.55 -2.57 -4.98
N LYS A 81 -10.67 -1.92 -4.60
CA LYS A 81 -11.35 -0.93 -5.44
C LYS A 81 -10.44 0.23 -5.81
N ARG A 82 -9.69 0.76 -4.85
CA ARG A 82 -8.71 1.84 -5.09
C ARG A 82 -7.62 1.40 -6.06
N MET A 83 -7.22 0.12 -6.01
CA MET A 83 -6.25 -0.49 -6.94
C MET A 83 -6.85 -0.84 -8.31
N GLY A 84 -8.15 -0.57 -8.54
CA GLY A 84 -8.82 -0.81 -9.82
C GLY A 84 -9.43 -2.21 -9.98
N PHE A 85 -9.66 -2.95 -8.89
CA PHE A 85 -10.28 -4.27 -8.89
C PHE A 85 -11.76 -4.19 -8.46
N GLU A 86 -12.64 -4.94 -9.11
CA GLU A 86 -14.08 -5.05 -8.79
C GLU A 86 -14.38 -6.02 -7.64
#